data_AF-E2SI88-F1
#
_entry.id   AF-E2SI88-F1
#
_cell.length_a   1.000
_cell.length_b   1.000
_cell.length_c   1.000
_cell.angle_alpha   90.00
_cell.angle_beta   90.00
_cell.angle_gamma   90.00
#
_symmetry.space_group_name_H-M   'P 1'
#
loop_
_entity.id
_entity.type
_entity.pdbx_description
1 polymer ?
#
loop_
_entity_poly.entity_id
_entity_poly.type
_entity_poly.pdbx_seq_one_letter_code
_entity_poly.pdbx_strand_id
1 'polypeptide(L)'
;MQKINTRLVKMMKAVELIIAVLLMIAIGISTLATVYFGAESLIDHSFQLESILEKALTLVVGVEFVKMLILHTPESVIEVLLYAVARQIIISHESAMENLVGVLAVALIFVVKKYFLNAAGQKK
;
A
#
# COMPACT_ATOMS: atom_id res chain seq x y z
N MET A 1 -4.15 29.47 3.39
CA MET A 1 -3.58 28.11 3.39
C MET A 1 -4.60 27.00 3.07
N GLN A 2 -5.87 27.06 3.51
CA GLN A 2 -6.86 26.00 3.24
C GLN A 2 -7.22 25.75 1.76
N LYS A 3 -7.14 26.77 0.89
CA LYS A 3 -7.44 26.65 -0.55
C LYS A 3 -6.37 25.86 -1.36
N ILE A 4 -5.14 25.77 -0.87
CA ILE A 4 -4.04 25.05 -1.57
C ILE A 4 -4.16 23.56 -1.27
N ASN A 5 -4.37 23.19 -0.01
CA ASN A 5 -4.51 21.79 0.41
C ASN A 5 -5.69 21.11 -0.30
N THR A 6 -6.82 21.81 -0.47
CA THR A 6 -7.98 21.27 -1.17
C THR A 6 -7.74 21.01 -2.66
N ARG A 7 -6.96 21.85 -3.34
CA ARG A 7 -6.57 21.59 -4.75
C ARG A 7 -5.60 20.43 -4.87
N LEU A 8 -4.59 20.36 -4.00
CA LEU A 8 -3.61 19.26 -3.99
C LEU A 8 -4.27 17.92 -3.67
N VAL A 9 -5.19 17.88 -2.69
CA VAL A 9 -5.95 16.66 -2.38
C VAL A 9 -6.82 16.22 -3.56
N LYS A 10 -7.42 17.16 -4.29
CA LYS A 10 -8.20 16.82 -5.50
C LYS A 10 -7.32 16.20 -6.59
N MET A 11 -6.10 16.69 -6.77
CA MET A 11 -5.13 16.12 -7.70
C MET A 11 -4.67 14.73 -7.26
N MET A 12 -4.38 14.54 -5.97
CA MET A 12 -4.00 13.22 -5.44
C MET A 12 -5.12 12.18 -5.60
N LYS A 13 -6.39 12.57 -5.34
CA LYS A 13 -7.55 11.70 -5.61
C LYS A 13 -7.67 11.32 -7.09
N ALA A 14 -7.31 12.22 -8.01
CA ALA A 14 -7.30 11.91 -9.43
C ALA A 14 -6.21 10.89 -9.78
N VAL A 15 -5.01 11.02 -9.22
CA VAL A 15 -3.92 10.04 -9.39
C VAL A 15 -4.32 8.67 -8.82
N GLU A 16 -4.93 8.65 -7.63
CA GLU A 16 -5.43 7.44 -6.98
C GLU A 16 -6.47 6.72 -7.86
N LEU A 17 -7.42 7.48 -8.43
CA LEU A 17 -8.42 6.94 -9.36
C LEU A 17 -7.77 6.36 -10.62
N ILE A 18 -6.77 7.03 -11.19
CA ILE A 18 -6.05 6.53 -12.37
C ILE A 18 -5.36 5.20 -12.07
N ILE A 19 -4.66 5.10 -10.94
CA ILE A 19 -4.00 3.85 -10.53
C ILE A 19 -5.04 2.74 -10.34
N ALA A 20 -6.16 3.03 -9.69
CA ALA A 20 -7.24 2.07 -9.48
C ALA A 20 -7.85 1.55 -10.79
N VAL A 21 -8.07 2.43 -11.77
CA VAL A 21 -8.58 2.06 -13.09
C VAL A 21 -7.57 1.19 -13.86
N LEU A 22 -6.29 1.56 -13.85
CA LEU A 22 -5.24 0.76 -14.49
C LEU A 22 -5.14 -0.64 -13.88
N LEU A 23 -5.20 -0.74 -12.56
CA LEU A 23 -5.23 -2.03 -11.85
C LEU A 23 -6.45 -2.87 -12.22
N MET A 24 -7.63 -2.24 -12.29
CA MET A 24 -8.87 -2.93 -12.66
C MET A 24 -8.78 -3.53 -14.08
N ILE A 25 -8.21 -2.80 -15.03
CA ILE A 25 -7.97 -3.30 -16.40
C ILE A 25 -6.96 -4.46 -16.38
N ALA A 26 -5.84 -4.31 -15.68
CA ALA A 26 -4.81 -5.36 -15.61
C ALA A 26 -5.35 -6.67 -15.01
N ILE A 27 -6.13 -6.58 -13.93
CA ILE A 27 -6.78 -7.74 -13.30
C ILE A 27 -7.86 -8.32 -14.23
N GLY A 28 -8.65 -7.49 -14.90
CA GLY A 28 -9.66 -7.93 -15.86
C GLY A 28 -9.06 -8.72 -17.04
N ILE A 29 -7.95 -8.24 -17.60
CA ILE A 29 -7.26 -8.96 -18.68
C ILE A 29 -6.67 -10.28 -18.16
N SER A 30 -6.02 -10.26 -16.99
CA SER A 30 -5.40 -11.47 -16.42
C SER A 30 -6.41 -12.55 -16.07
N THR A 31 -7.56 -12.17 -15.49
CA THR A 31 -8.66 -13.09 -15.19
C THR A 31 -9.29 -13.65 -16.46
N LEU A 32 -9.53 -12.82 -17.48
CA LEU A 32 -10.07 -13.28 -18.75
C LEU A 32 -9.10 -14.25 -19.47
N ALA A 33 -7.81 -13.92 -19.49
CA ALA A 33 -6.78 -14.78 -20.05
C ALA A 33 -6.73 -16.15 -19.33
N THR A 34 -6.83 -16.14 -17.99
CA THR A 34 -6.85 -17.36 -17.16
C THR A 34 -8.01 -18.27 -17.49
N VAL A 35 -9.20 -17.70 -17.68
CA VAL A 35 -10.43 -18.45 -18.01
C VAL A 35 -10.39 -18.98 -19.45
N TYR A 36 -9.86 -18.23 -20.40
CA TYR A 36 -9.92 -18.57 -21.83
C TYR A 36 -8.82 -19.53 -22.29
N PHE A 37 -7.59 -19.39 -21.78
CA PHE A 37 -6.46 -20.22 -22.17
C PHE A 37 -6.27 -21.48 -21.31
N GLY A 38 -7.02 -21.61 -20.21
CA GLY A 38 -6.88 -22.69 -19.24
C GLY A 38 -5.62 -22.55 -18.36
N ALA A 39 -5.64 -23.21 -17.20
CA ALA A 39 -4.60 -23.07 -16.17
C ALA A 39 -3.19 -23.49 -16.62
N GLU A 40 -3.07 -24.39 -17.61
CA GLU A 40 -1.79 -24.95 -18.05
C GLU A 40 -0.96 -23.99 -18.93
N SER A 41 -1.60 -23.04 -19.64
CA SER A 41 -0.88 -22.06 -20.48
C SER A 41 -0.30 -20.89 -19.68
N LEU A 42 -0.69 -20.73 -18.41
CA LEU A 42 -0.32 -19.60 -17.55
C LEU A 42 1.06 -19.77 -16.88
N ILE A 43 1.56 -21.01 -16.84
CA ILE A 43 2.87 -21.32 -16.26
C ILE A 43 4.00 -20.82 -17.19
N ASP A 44 3.76 -20.78 -18.50
CA ASP A 44 4.74 -20.31 -19.50
C ASP A 44 4.60 -18.82 -19.82
N HIS A 45 3.37 -18.29 -19.79
CA HIS A 45 3.10 -16.86 -19.83
C HIS A 45 2.84 -16.36 -18.43
N SER A 46 3.89 -16.29 -17.60
CA SER A 46 3.93 -15.61 -16.31
C SER A 46 3.41 -14.19 -16.49
N PHE A 47 2.09 -14.03 -16.44
CA PHE A 47 1.44 -12.77 -16.66
C PHE A 47 1.99 -11.86 -15.57
N GLN A 48 2.60 -10.76 -15.96
CA GLN A 48 3.36 -9.87 -15.08
C GLN A 48 2.44 -9.12 -14.08
N LEU A 49 1.28 -9.68 -13.74
CA LEU A 49 0.35 -9.14 -12.76
C LEU A 49 1.07 -8.88 -11.43
N GLU A 50 1.97 -9.77 -11.01
CA GLU A 50 2.80 -9.56 -9.82
C GLU A 50 3.63 -8.27 -9.92
N SER A 51 4.36 -8.07 -11.03
CA SER A 51 5.17 -6.86 -11.29
C SER A 51 4.31 -5.59 -11.46
N ILE A 52 3.15 -5.70 -12.10
CA ILE A 52 2.20 -4.60 -12.26
C ILE A 52 1.60 -4.20 -10.91
N LEU A 53 1.17 -5.19 -10.12
CA LEU A 53 0.63 -5.00 -8.78
C LEU A 53 1.69 -4.42 -7.86
N GLU A 54 2.94 -4.89 -7.95
CA GLU A 54 4.06 -4.31 -7.23
C GLU A 54 4.23 -2.82 -7.48
N LYS A 55 4.37 -2.45 -8.75
CA LYS A 55 4.57 -1.05 -9.15
C LYS A 55 3.37 -0.20 -8.75
N ALA A 56 2.15 -0.69 -8.95
CA ALA A 56 0.93 0.03 -8.62
C ALA A 56 0.76 0.25 -7.11
N LEU A 57 0.90 -0.79 -6.29
CA LEU A 57 0.82 -0.68 -4.84
C LEU A 57 1.91 0.26 -4.30
N THR A 58 3.12 0.23 -4.87
CA THR A 58 4.20 1.18 -4.51
C THR A 58 3.77 2.62 -4.76
N LEU A 59 3.13 2.89 -5.90
CA LEU A 59 2.63 4.22 -6.24
C LEU A 59 1.51 4.67 -5.30
N VAL A 60 0.58 3.79 -4.94
CA VAL A 60 -0.51 4.11 -3.99
C VAL A 60 0.06 4.48 -2.62
N VAL A 61 1.02 3.71 -2.08
CA VAL A 61 1.75 4.06 -0.84
C VAL A 61 2.36 5.46 -0.95
N GLY A 62 3.03 5.75 -2.06
CA GLY A 62 3.68 7.04 -2.28
C GLY A 62 2.69 8.22 -2.33
N VAL A 63 1.56 8.07 -3.02
CA VAL A 63 0.51 9.09 -3.09
C VAL A 63 -0.07 9.36 -1.70
N GLU A 64 -0.31 8.32 -0.92
CA GLU A 64 -0.87 8.44 0.42
C GLU A 64 0.13 9.07 1.41
N PHE A 65 1.41 8.75 1.28
CA PHE A 65 2.48 9.43 2.01
C PHE A 65 2.53 10.94 1.70
N VAL A 66 2.42 11.33 0.42
CA VAL A 66 2.37 12.76 0.03
C VAL A 66 1.11 13.42 0.61
N LYS A 67 -0.03 12.72 0.61
CA LYS A 67 -1.29 13.19 1.19
C LYS A 67 -1.14 13.49 2.68
N MET A 68 -0.42 12.64 3.41
CA MET A 68 -0.10 12.86 4.83
C MET A 68 0.75 14.10 5.09
N LEU A 69 1.79 14.31 4.28
CA LEU A 69 2.68 15.47 4.43
C LEU A 69 1.92 16.78 4.22
N ILE A 70 0.98 16.81 3.26
CA ILE A 70 0.19 18.00 2.95
C ILE A 70 -0.87 18.27 4.02
N LEU A 71 -1.52 17.22 4.54
CA LEU A 71 -2.65 17.36 5.46
C LEU A 71 -2.27 17.38 6.94
N HIS A 72 -1.02 17.05 7.31
CA HIS A 72 -0.55 17.07 8.71
C HIS A 72 -1.47 16.29 9.68
N THR A 73 -2.15 15.25 9.21
CA THR A 73 -3.02 14.38 10.02
C THR A 73 -2.29 13.06 10.34
N PRO A 74 -1.63 12.95 11.51
CA PRO A 74 -0.85 11.78 11.90
C PRO A 74 -1.68 10.50 12.15
N GLU A 75 -3.02 10.57 12.15
CA GLU A 75 -3.89 9.38 12.12
C GLU A 75 -3.73 8.57 10.83
N SER A 76 -3.39 9.24 9.73
CA SER A 76 -3.28 8.60 8.42
C SER A 76 -2.00 7.74 8.35
N VAL A 77 -0.90 8.09 9.03
CA VAL A 77 0.41 7.40 8.92
C VAL A 77 0.31 5.90 9.21
N ILE A 78 -0.59 5.52 10.12
CA ILE A 78 -0.86 4.13 10.49
C ILE A 78 -1.43 3.34 9.30
N GLU A 79 -2.38 3.92 8.57
CA GLU A 79 -3.01 3.30 7.40
C GLU A 79 -2.00 3.10 6.26
N VAL A 80 -1.09 4.05 6.05
CA VAL A 80 -0.03 3.89 5.03
C VAL A 80 1.02 2.89 5.43
N LEU A 81 1.41 2.85 6.71
CA LEU A 81 2.31 1.82 7.18
C LEU A 81 1.68 0.44 7.03
N LEU A 82 0.41 0.27 7.37
CA LEU A 82 -0.35 -0.96 7.15
C LEU A 82 -0.39 -1.35 5.66
N TYR A 83 -0.67 -0.38 4.79
CA TYR A 83 -0.74 -0.62 3.34
C TYR A 83 0.64 -0.95 2.74
N ALA A 84 1.71 -0.30 3.20
CA ALA A 84 3.08 -0.57 2.78
C ALA A 84 3.55 -1.98 3.17
N VAL A 85 3.21 -2.42 4.39
CA VAL A 85 3.51 -3.76 4.88
C VAL A 85 2.66 -4.81 4.16
N ALA A 86 1.36 -4.54 3.96
CA ALA A 86 0.46 -5.43 3.23
C ALA A 86 0.92 -5.65 1.78
N ARG A 87 1.36 -4.59 1.10
CA ARG A 87 2.01 -4.67 -0.21
C ARG A 87 3.20 -5.62 -0.18
N GLN A 88 4.13 -5.41 0.76
CA GLN A 88 5.35 -6.21 0.86
C GLN A 88 5.02 -7.71 0.87
N ILE A 89 4.01 -8.12 1.66
CA ILE A 89 3.57 -9.51 1.82
C ILE A 89 2.98 -10.11 0.53
N ILE A 90 2.31 -9.31 -0.31
CA ILE A 90 1.65 -9.79 -1.54
C ILE A 90 2.65 -10.03 -2.68
N ILE A 91 3.78 -9.34 -2.67
CA ILE A 91 4.75 -9.31 -3.79
C ILE A 91 6.00 -10.14 -3.49
N SER A 92 6.34 -10.30 -2.21
CA SER A 92 7.54 -11.04 -1.86
C SER A 92 7.28 -12.55 -1.95
N HIS A 93 7.96 -13.19 -2.90
CA HIS A 93 8.32 -14.61 -2.84
C HIS A 93 9.38 -14.88 -1.73
N GLU A 94 9.47 -14.02 -0.71
CA GLU A 94 10.27 -14.24 0.48
C GLU A 94 9.58 -15.29 1.35
N SER A 95 10.36 -16.03 2.13
CA SER A 95 9.79 -17.09 2.96
C SER A 95 8.73 -16.49 3.89
N ALA A 96 7.64 -17.21 4.15
CA ALA A 96 6.57 -16.76 5.05
C ALA A 96 7.09 -16.28 6.43
N MET A 97 8.30 -16.72 6.81
CA MET A 97 9.00 -16.30 8.01
C MET A 97 9.52 -14.86 7.96
N GLU A 98 10.03 -14.39 6.81
CA GLU A 98 10.55 -13.01 6.66
C GLU A 98 9.41 -11.99 6.71
N ASN A 99 8.29 -12.30 6.05
CA ASN A 99 7.06 -11.51 6.15
C ASN A 99 6.53 -11.44 7.59
N LEU A 100 6.58 -12.55 8.34
CA LEU A 100 6.18 -12.58 9.75
C LEU A 100 7.05 -11.67 10.61
N VAL A 101 8.38 -11.67 10.39
CA VAL A 101 9.32 -10.80 11.10
C VAL A 101 9.04 -9.32 10.79
N GLY A 102 8.76 -8.98 9.53
CA GLY A 102 8.39 -7.61 9.13
C GLY A 102 7.11 -7.11 9.81
N VAL A 103 6.07 -7.94 9.87
CA VAL A 103 4.82 -7.62 10.57
C VAL A 103 5.05 -7.46 12.08
N LEU A 104 5.82 -8.35 12.69
CA LEU A 104 6.17 -8.26 14.11
C LEU A 104 6.95 -6.99 14.43
N ALA A 105 7.89 -6.59 13.57
CA ALA A 105 8.66 -5.35 13.74
C ALA A 105 7.74 -4.12 13.73
N VAL A 106 6.78 -4.06 12.81
CA VAL A 106 5.79 -2.97 12.74
C VAL A 106 4.91 -2.97 14.00
N ALA A 107 4.41 -4.12 14.42
CA ALA A 107 3.63 -4.26 15.66
C ALA A 107 4.42 -3.79 16.89
N LEU A 108 5.72 -4.07 16.96
CA LEU A 108 6.59 -3.65 18.05
C LEU A 108 6.76 -2.12 18.12
N ILE A 109 6.89 -1.45 16.97
CA ILE A 109 6.91 0.03 16.89
C ILE A 109 5.62 0.62 17.47
N PHE A 110 4.46 0.02 17.19
CA PHE A 110 3.18 0.44 17.77
C PHE A 110 3.12 0.27 19.29
N VAL A 111 3.62 -0.86 19.80
CA VAL A 111 3.70 -1.13 21.24
C VAL A 111 4.59 -0.08 21.91
N VAL A 112 5.79 0.14 21.38
CA VAL A 112 6.73 1.15 21.91
C VAL A 112 6.09 2.53 21.88
N LYS A 113 5.47 2.93 20.76
CA LYS A 113 4.74 4.20 20.64
C LYS A 113 3.69 4.34 21.75
N LYS A 114 2.83 3.33 21.94
CA LYS A 114 1.75 3.36 22.94
C LYS A 114 2.28 3.51 24.36
N TYR A 115 3.32 2.76 24.73
CA TYR A 115 3.86 2.80 26.10
C TYR A 115 4.73 4.03 26.36
N PHE A 116 5.54 4.48 25.40
CA PHE A 116 6.39 5.68 25.59
C PHE A 116 5.62 7.00 25.52
N LEU A 117 4.64 7.16 24.62
CA LEU A 117 3.84 8.39 24.58
C LEU A 117 2.90 8.52 25.78
N ASN A 118 2.37 7.41 26.30
CA ASN A 118 1.57 7.44 27.52
C ASN A 118 2.43 7.67 28.78
N ALA A 119 3.69 7.23 28.78
CA ALA A 119 4.63 7.52 29.87
C ALA A 119 5.13 8.98 29.86
N ALA A 120 5.26 9.60 28.68
CA ALA A 120 5.68 11.00 28.54
C ALA A 120 4.57 12.03 28.87
N GLY A 121 3.30 11.59 28.95
CA GLY A 121 2.16 12.43 29.31
C GLY A 121 1.96 12.68 30.81
N GLN A 122 2.82 12.14 31.68
CA GLN A 122 2.73 12.29 33.15
C GLN A 122 3.68 13.35 33.72
N LYS A 123 4.23 14.23 32.88
CA LYS A 123 5.06 15.35 33.33
C LYS A 123 4.74 16.67 32.61
N LYS A 124 3.48 17.09 32.66
CA LYS A 124 3.11 18.51 32.63
C LYS A 124 1.71 18.74 33.16
#